data_AF-A0A7X0ACL7-F1
#
_entry.id   AF-A0A7X0ACL7-F1
#
_cell.length_a   1.000
_cell.length_b   1.000
_cell.length_c   1.000
_cell.angle_alpha   90.00
_cell.angle_beta   90.00
_cell.angle_gamma   90.00
#
_symmetry.space_group_name_H-M   'P 1'
#
loop_
_entity.id
_entity.type
_entity.pdbx_description
1 polymer ?
#
loop_
_entity_poly.entity_id
_entity_poly.type
_entity_poly.pdbx_seq_one_letter_code
_entity_poly.pdbx_strand_id
1 'polypeptide(L)'
;MSNPLLDLMVQGESGAAGYNAYNRGTYVDANGGAHIRGANGAIDFSSLTVGQVHDRQHLRGDDPNRLFAIGKYQIIPATMDGAIDKLHLDRNQPFTPALQDKVFSDYLIVDKRPDVHDFVTGKPGTTLEAAQRGLAQEWASFGDPDKGGRSHYPPPNEASITLAQSGDALNQMRAQYQADIGKGMSPDAAWKAVTDAGPSKTQTPSATHTPAHPNADTHGVLKQGDHSAEVHTLQQSLSKLGYTDAHGHALKPDSDFGSNTKYAVEAFQRDHHLTADGIAGPKTLHAIQQQTQISKAPGLDSPANPDHALYLQAQKAVHELDARQGRTSDQQSNNLAAALTVAAKHEGLTKIDQVALSDDGSRAFAVQNGAFKQTAQVQTAEAVHTSIAQSSQALQQAAPAQPSPTHIQHQPQAPQQASPGINV
;
A
#
# COMPACT_ATOMS: atom_id res chain seq x y z
N MET A 1 -3.51 9.52 -0.31
CA MET A 1 -3.09 8.14 -0.62
C MET A 1 -1.64 8.01 -0.22
N SER A 2 -1.17 6.85 0.24
CA SER A 2 0.27 6.65 0.45
C SER A 2 0.97 6.60 -0.91
N ASN A 3 2.23 7.02 -0.95
CA ASN A 3 3.06 6.91 -2.14
C ASN A 3 3.53 5.44 -2.26
N PRO A 4 3.11 4.68 -3.28
CA PRO A 4 3.36 3.23 -3.35
C PRO A 4 4.83 2.89 -3.56
N LEU A 5 5.60 3.76 -4.22
CA LEU A 5 7.05 3.60 -4.35
C LEU A 5 7.75 3.79 -3.00
N LEU A 6 7.23 4.70 -2.19
CA LEU A 6 7.69 4.95 -0.83
C LEU A 6 7.44 3.77 0.09
N ASP A 7 6.27 3.12 -0.05
CA ASP A 7 5.89 1.95 0.73
C ASP A 7 6.87 0.79 0.46
N LEU A 8 7.29 0.61 -0.80
CA LEU A 8 8.35 -0.32 -1.18
C LEU A 8 9.73 0.06 -0.61
N MET A 9 10.10 1.33 -0.61
CA MET A 9 11.37 1.77 -0.02
C MET A 9 11.44 1.52 1.49
N VAL A 10 10.33 1.74 2.21
CA VAL A 10 10.25 1.44 3.64
C VAL A 10 10.36 -0.06 3.91
N GLN A 11 9.75 -0.89 3.04
CA GLN A 11 9.87 -2.35 3.07
C GLN A 11 11.33 -2.83 2.89
N GLY A 12 12.09 -2.19 1.99
CA GLY A 12 13.45 -2.61 1.64
C GLY A 12 14.57 -2.04 2.54
N GLU A 13 14.39 -0.85 3.12
CA GLU A 13 15.54 -0.04 3.57
C GLU A 13 15.53 0.34 5.06
N SER A 14 14.45 0.91 5.60
CA SER A 14 14.49 1.54 6.94
C SER A 14 13.89 0.73 8.09
N GLY A 15 13.07 -0.28 7.78
CA GLY A 15 12.37 -1.09 8.80
C GLY A 15 11.59 -0.24 9.82
N ALA A 16 11.43 -0.73 11.06
CA ALA A 16 10.63 -0.09 12.11
C ALA A 16 11.16 1.29 12.58
N ALA A 17 12.42 1.64 12.29
CA ALA A 17 13.03 2.89 12.73
C ALA A 17 12.70 4.08 11.80
N GLY A 18 12.23 3.82 10.57
CA GLY A 18 11.72 4.85 9.66
C GLY A 18 12.64 6.05 9.48
N TYR A 19 12.13 7.26 9.74
CA TYR A 19 12.90 8.52 9.67
C TYR A 19 14.10 8.59 10.63
N ASN A 20 14.18 7.69 11.61
CA ASN A 20 15.26 7.57 12.59
C ASN A 20 16.17 6.35 12.35
N ALA A 21 15.98 5.62 11.25
CA ALA A 21 16.84 4.50 10.88
C ALA A 21 18.25 4.97 10.54
N TYR A 22 19.28 4.20 10.91
CA TYR A 22 20.63 4.43 10.42
C TYR A 22 21.52 3.18 10.53
N ASN A 23 22.58 3.17 9.72
CA ASN A 23 23.74 2.31 9.91
C ASN A 23 25.02 3.16 9.88
N ARG A 24 26.16 2.55 10.22
CA ARG A 24 27.45 3.23 10.39
C ARG A 24 28.50 2.79 9.38
N GLY A 25 28.05 2.14 8.30
CA GLY A 25 28.88 1.67 7.19
C GLY A 25 29.47 0.29 7.45
N THR A 26 30.38 -0.15 6.57
CA THR A 26 30.89 -1.52 6.57
C THR A 26 32.24 -1.65 7.29
N TYR A 27 32.53 -2.87 7.74
CA TYR A 27 33.84 -3.28 8.24
C TYR A 27 34.18 -4.69 7.77
N VAL A 28 35.48 -5.00 7.75
CA VAL A 28 35.96 -6.35 7.45
C VAL A 28 36.43 -6.97 8.76
N ASP A 29 35.94 -8.16 9.07
CA ASP A 29 36.36 -8.91 10.26
C ASP A 29 37.76 -9.52 10.08
N ALA A 30 38.29 -10.15 11.13
CA ALA A 30 39.61 -10.77 11.10
C ALA A 30 39.74 -11.92 10.08
N ASN A 31 38.61 -12.47 9.62
CA ASN A 31 38.55 -13.56 8.65
C ASN A 31 38.34 -13.05 7.20
N GLY A 32 38.31 -11.74 6.99
CA GLY A 32 38.07 -11.14 5.67
C GLY A 32 36.59 -11.00 5.30
N GLY A 33 35.65 -11.29 6.21
CA GLY A 33 34.21 -11.15 5.99
C GLY A 33 33.76 -9.69 6.11
N ALA A 34 32.98 -9.20 5.14
CA ALA A 34 32.42 -7.84 5.18
C ALA A 34 31.07 -7.80 5.92
N HIS A 35 30.93 -6.87 6.85
CA HIS A 35 29.76 -6.71 7.73
C HIS A 35 29.29 -5.26 7.77
N ILE A 36 28.00 -5.03 8.00
CA ILE A 36 27.43 -3.69 8.24
C ILE A 36 27.45 -3.40 9.74
N ARG A 37 27.97 -2.23 10.14
CA ARG A 37 27.83 -1.71 11.51
C ARG A 37 26.42 -1.17 11.67
N GLY A 38 25.57 -1.87 12.41
CA GLY A 38 24.22 -1.42 12.76
C GLY A 38 24.19 -0.22 13.71
N ALA A 39 22.98 0.28 14.00
CA ALA A 39 22.73 1.34 14.97
C ALA A 39 23.25 1.01 16.38
N ASN A 40 23.66 2.03 17.14
CA ASN A 40 24.08 1.93 18.54
C ASN A 40 23.25 2.84 19.47
N GLY A 41 21.93 2.65 19.42
CA GLY A 41 20.97 3.42 20.20
C GLY A 41 20.05 4.25 19.31
N ALA A 42 19.02 4.83 19.92
CA ALA A 42 18.07 5.66 19.21
C ALA A 42 18.66 7.05 18.96
N ILE A 43 18.48 7.57 17.75
CA ILE A 43 18.76 8.95 17.39
C ILE A 43 17.45 9.54 16.86
N ASP A 44 17.00 10.63 17.48
CA ASP A 44 15.96 11.47 16.88
C ASP A 44 16.62 12.45 15.93
N PHE A 45 16.56 12.18 14.63
CA PHE A 45 17.19 13.04 13.63
C PHE A 45 16.55 14.43 13.54
N SER A 46 15.30 14.59 13.98
CA SER A 46 14.65 15.90 14.00
C SER A 46 15.25 16.85 15.04
N SER A 47 15.97 16.30 16.03
CA SER A 47 16.72 17.07 17.04
C SER A 47 18.09 17.53 16.57
N LEU A 48 18.57 17.05 15.42
CA LEU A 48 19.86 17.41 14.84
C LEU A 48 19.66 18.37 13.66
N THR A 49 20.65 19.24 13.45
CA THR A 49 20.73 20.07 12.23
C THR A 49 21.28 19.27 11.06
N VAL A 50 20.99 19.72 9.84
CA VAL A 50 21.59 19.17 8.60
C VAL A 50 23.11 19.13 8.72
N GLY A 51 23.74 20.19 9.22
CA GLY A 51 25.19 20.28 9.42
C GLY A 51 25.71 19.23 10.40
N GLN A 52 25.06 19.03 11.54
CA GLN A 52 25.47 18.01 12.51
C GLN A 52 25.36 16.58 11.96
N VAL A 53 24.31 16.31 11.19
CA VAL A 53 24.13 15.03 10.52
C VAL A 53 25.20 14.81 9.44
N HIS A 54 25.41 15.83 8.60
CA HIS A 54 26.40 15.85 7.53
C HIS A 54 27.83 15.65 8.05
N ASP A 55 28.21 16.34 9.13
CA ASP A 55 29.53 16.21 9.74
C ASP A 55 29.75 14.79 10.30
N ARG A 56 28.74 14.19 10.94
CA ARG A 56 28.79 12.80 11.40
C ARG A 56 28.86 11.79 10.27
N GLN A 57 28.31 12.10 9.10
CA GLN A 57 28.42 11.29 7.90
C GLN A 57 29.84 11.26 7.30
N HIS A 58 30.62 12.31 7.58
CA HIS A 58 31.99 12.49 7.10
C HIS A 58 33.07 12.08 8.11
N LEU A 59 32.68 11.55 9.27
CA LEU A 59 33.61 10.94 10.20
C LEU A 59 34.30 9.71 9.56
N ARG A 60 35.49 9.37 10.07
CA ARG A 60 36.26 8.21 9.63
C ARG A 60 35.46 6.92 9.84
N GLY A 61 35.64 5.95 8.95
CA GLY A 61 34.86 4.71 8.94
C GLY A 61 34.87 3.90 10.25
N ASP A 62 35.93 4.03 11.04
CA ASP A 62 36.13 3.39 12.34
C ASP A 62 35.62 4.22 13.53
N ASP A 63 35.15 5.45 13.32
CA ASP A 63 34.62 6.30 14.37
C ASP A 63 33.26 5.77 14.89
N PRO A 64 33.09 5.54 16.20
CA PRO A 64 31.86 4.99 16.77
C PRO A 64 30.63 5.89 16.59
N ASN A 65 30.83 7.20 16.35
CA ASN A 65 29.79 8.20 16.14
C ASN A 65 29.46 8.44 14.67
N ARG A 66 30.18 7.78 13.75
CA ARG A 66 29.92 7.91 12.32
C ARG A 66 28.50 7.46 12.01
N LEU A 67 27.83 8.24 11.18
CA LEU A 67 26.61 7.84 10.51
C LEU A 67 26.95 7.51 9.05
N PHE A 68 26.35 6.51 8.44
CA PHE A 68 26.56 6.24 7.02
C PHE A 68 25.29 6.47 6.24
N ALA A 69 24.40 5.49 6.21
CA ALA A 69 23.06 5.67 5.66
C ALA A 69 22.11 6.04 6.79
N ILE A 70 21.27 7.05 6.58
CA ILE A 70 20.37 7.59 7.61
C ILE A 70 18.97 7.81 7.07
N GLY A 71 18.01 7.85 7.99
CA GLY A 71 16.65 8.21 7.71
C GLY A 71 15.89 7.16 6.93
N LYS A 72 14.65 7.52 6.60
CA LYS A 72 13.69 6.65 5.92
C LYS A 72 14.19 6.19 4.54
N TYR A 73 14.97 7.02 3.88
CA TYR A 73 15.47 6.81 2.53
C TYR A 73 16.92 6.31 2.48
N GLN A 74 17.51 5.99 3.64
CA GLN A 74 18.91 5.55 3.77
C GLN A 74 19.89 6.49 3.03
N ILE A 75 19.74 7.81 3.26
CA ILE A 75 20.57 8.85 2.65
C ILE A 75 22.03 8.64 3.06
N ILE A 76 22.91 8.39 2.08
CA ILE A 76 24.37 8.23 2.28
C ILE A 76 25.11 9.58 2.16
N PRO A 77 26.40 9.67 2.56
CA PRO A 77 27.13 10.95 2.58
C PRO A 77 27.13 11.69 1.24
N ALA A 78 27.44 10.99 0.13
CA ALA A 78 27.46 11.59 -1.20
C ALA A 78 26.07 12.10 -1.66
N THR A 79 24.99 11.44 -1.22
CA THR A 79 23.63 11.91 -1.50
C THR A 79 23.32 13.16 -0.67
N MET A 80 23.75 13.21 0.60
CA MET A 80 23.60 14.40 1.43
C MET A 80 24.37 15.59 0.86
N ASP A 81 25.60 15.38 0.37
CA ASP A 81 26.41 16.41 -0.27
C ASP A 81 25.68 17.05 -1.46
N GLY A 82 25.19 16.21 -2.37
CA GLY A 82 24.47 16.70 -3.54
C GLY A 82 23.12 17.34 -3.18
N ALA A 83 22.43 16.84 -2.16
CA ALA A 83 21.19 17.46 -1.69
C ALA A 83 21.42 18.87 -1.11
N ILE A 84 22.49 19.05 -0.32
CA ILE A 84 22.88 20.37 0.21
C ILE A 84 23.18 21.34 -0.93
N ASP A 85 23.96 20.90 -1.92
CA ASP A 85 24.33 21.72 -3.08
C ASP A 85 23.11 22.08 -3.95
N LYS A 86 22.33 21.08 -4.39
CA LYS A 86 21.23 21.24 -5.35
C LYS A 86 19.99 21.88 -4.77
N LEU A 87 19.63 21.53 -3.54
CA LEU A 87 18.45 22.09 -2.87
C LEU A 87 18.78 23.33 -2.03
N HIS A 88 20.05 23.75 -2.02
CA HIS A 88 20.56 24.86 -1.22
C HIS A 88 20.14 24.76 0.25
N LEU A 89 20.33 23.57 0.84
CA LEU A 89 19.89 23.31 2.21
C LEU A 89 20.71 24.14 3.20
N ASP A 90 20.03 24.89 4.06
CA ASP A 90 20.67 25.53 5.21
C ASP A 90 21.20 24.47 6.17
N ARG A 91 22.51 24.48 6.45
CA ARG A 91 23.15 23.55 7.37
C ARG A 91 22.66 23.73 8.82
N ASN A 92 22.09 24.88 9.18
CA ASN A 92 21.56 25.14 10.52
C ASN A 92 20.12 24.68 10.70
N GLN A 93 19.41 24.32 9.62
CA GLN A 93 18.02 23.88 9.74
C GLN A 93 17.92 22.45 10.32
N PRO A 94 16.83 22.10 11.01
CA PRO A 94 16.65 20.77 11.57
C PRO A 94 16.45 19.69 10.48
N PHE A 95 16.99 18.49 10.71
CA PHE A 95 16.87 17.35 9.81
C PHE A 95 15.57 16.56 10.01
N THR A 96 14.45 17.26 9.79
CA THR A 96 13.09 16.76 10.04
C THR A 96 12.65 15.68 9.03
N PRO A 97 11.59 14.90 9.34
CA PRO A 97 10.94 14.01 8.37
C PRO A 97 10.55 14.71 7.07
N ALA A 98 9.97 15.92 7.16
CA ALA A 98 9.59 16.70 5.98
C ALA A 98 10.80 17.07 5.11
N LEU A 99 11.95 17.35 5.74
CA LEU A 99 13.18 17.59 5.00
C LEU A 99 13.72 16.32 4.35
N GLN A 100 13.65 15.17 5.03
CA GLN A 100 14.02 13.89 4.42
C GLN A 100 13.13 13.57 3.20
N ASP A 101 11.82 13.82 3.29
CA ASP A 101 10.89 13.65 2.16
C ASP A 101 11.21 14.60 1.00
N LYS A 102 11.58 15.85 1.32
CA LYS A 102 12.03 16.82 0.32
C LYS A 102 13.30 16.38 -0.38
N VAL A 103 14.30 15.89 0.35
CA VAL A 103 15.54 15.35 -0.23
C VAL A 103 15.24 14.16 -1.15
N PHE A 104 14.30 13.30 -0.75
CA PHE A 104 13.84 12.20 -1.58
C PHE A 104 13.16 12.68 -2.88
N SER A 105 12.09 13.46 -2.77
CA SER A 105 11.29 13.85 -3.92
C SER A 105 12.06 14.79 -4.86
N ASP A 106 12.63 15.86 -4.31
CA ASP A 106 13.16 16.96 -5.12
C ASP A 106 14.57 16.70 -5.62
N TYR A 107 15.36 15.84 -4.95
CA TYR A 107 16.75 15.59 -5.36
C TYR A 107 16.97 14.15 -5.81
N LEU A 108 16.66 13.15 -4.98
CA LEU A 108 16.93 11.75 -5.35
C LEU A 108 16.15 11.31 -6.59
N ILE A 109 14.89 11.73 -6.71
CA ILE A 109 14.04 11.34 -7.84
C ILE A 109 14.13 12.35 -8.99
N VAL A 110 13.96 13.64 -8.74
CA VAL A 110 13.93 14.65 -9.82
C VAL A 110 15.31 14.90 -10.44
N ASP A 111 16.33 15.19 -9.63
CA ASP A 111 17.66 15.53 -10.14
C ASP A 111 18.55 14.30 -10.42
N LYS A 112 18.64 13.37 -9.45
CA LYS A 112 19.61 12.27 -9.50
C LYS A 112 19.12 11.10 -10.36
N ARG A 113 17.81 10.84 -10.38
CA ARG A 113 17.15 9.75 -11.14
C ARG A 113 16.00 10.25 -12.01
N PRO A 114 16.27 11.16 -12.96
CA PRO A 114 15.23 11.84 -13.73
C PRO A 114 14.32 10.87 -14.48
N ASP A 115 14.79 9.68 -14.86
CA ASP A 115 13.96 8.66 -15.52
C ASP A 115 12.76 8.21 -14.66
N VAL A 116 12.88 8.21 -13.34
CA VAL A 116 11.76 7.89 -12.44
C VAL A 116 10.71 8.99 -12.48
N HIS A 117 11.13 10.26 -12.35
CA HIS A 117 10.27 11.41 -12.49
C HIS A 117 9.61 11.47 -13.87
N ASP A 118 10.41 11.32 -14.93
CA ASP A 118 10.00 11.42 -16.32
C ASP A 118 8.99 10.32 -16.69
N PHE A 119 9.16 9.10 -16.15
CA PHE A 119 8.19 8.03 -16.33
C PHE A 119 6.84 8.35 -15.69
N VAL A 120 6.84 8.80 -14.43
CA VAL A 120 5.63 9.13 -13.67
C VAL A 120 4.89 10.32 -14.28
N THR A 121 5.63 11.33 -14.75
CA THR A 121 5.05 12.51 -15.41
C THR A 121 4.65 12.27 -16.87
N GLY A 122 5.00 11.11 -17.43
CA GLY A 122 4.62 10.69 -18.77
C GLY A 122 5.41 11.36 -19.90
N LYS A 123 6.66 11.75 -19.64
CA LYS A 123 7.56 12.31 -20.66
C LYS A 123 7.73 11.32 -21.83
N PRO A 124 7.55 11.77 -23.09
CA PRO A 124 7.74 10.90 -24.24
C PRO A 124 9.16 10.32 -24.31
N GLY A 125 9.25 9.02 -24.57
CA GLY A 125 10.53 8.31 -24.73
C GLY A 125 11.10 7.68 -23.45
N THR A 126 10.55 7.98 -22.28
CA THR A 126 10.97 7.33 -21.02
C THR A 126 10.23 6.02 -20.81
N THR A 127 10.97 4.93 -20.59
CA THR A 127 10.40 3.58 -20.41
C THR A 127 10.31 3.18 -18.93
N LEU A 128 9.50 2.17 -18.63
CA LEU A 128 9.40 1.63 -17.27
C LEU A 128 10.74 1.05 -16.81
N GLU A 129 11.46 0.38 -17.70
CA GLU A 129 12.77 -0.21 -17.43
C GLU A 129 13.81 0.87 -17.09
N ALA A 130 13.74 2.05 -17.72
CA ALA A 130 14.61 3.18 -17.38
C ALA A 130 14.35 3.68 -15.95
N ALA A 131 13.08 3.82 -15.57
CA ALA A 131 12.71 4.17 -14.20
C ALA A 131 13.14 3.10 -13.19
N GLN A 132 12.91 1.81 -13.47
CA GLN A 132 13.33 0.70 -12.60
C GLN A 132 14.84 0.62 -12.42
N ARG A 133 15.61 0.83 -13.51
CA ARG A 133 17.07 0.95 -13.42
C ARG A 133 17.49 2.11 -12.52
N GLY A 134 16.81 3.26 -12.62
CA GLY A 134 17.04 4.40 -11.75
C GLY A 134 16.83 4.08 -10.27
N LEU A 135 15.77 3.32 -9.93
CA LEU A 135 15.52 2.86 -8.57
C LEU A 135 16.62 1.89 -8.08
N ALA A 136 16.98 0.89 -8.87
CA ALA A 136 17.98 -0.10 -8.51
C ALA A 136 19.38 0.51 -8.30
N GLN A 137 19.69 1.63 -8.98
CA GLN A 137 20.93 2.38 -8.78
C GLN A 137 20.98 3.14 -7.45
N GLU A 138 19.84 3.42 -6.82
CA GLU A 138 19.81 4.10 -5.51
C GLU A 138 19.65 3.12 -4.35
N TRP A 139 18.85 2.07 -4.55
CA TRP A 139 18.49 1.12 -3.49
C TRP A 139 18.78 -0.30 -3.91
N ALA A 140 19.63 -0.98 -3.13
CA ALA A 140 20.04 -2.34 -3.40
C ALA A 140 18.89 -3.35 -3.33
N SER A 141 17.83 -3.01 -2.59
CA SER A 141 16.60 -3.79 -2.46
C SER A 141 15.78 -3.86 -3.75
N PHE A 142 15.94 -2.92 -4.69
CA PHE A 142 15.22 -2.92 -5.96
C PHE A 142 15.91 -3.78 -7.01
N GLY A 143 15.12 -4.62 -7.69
CA GLY A 143 15.58 -5.43 -8.80
C GLY A 143 16.00 -4.58 -10.01
N ASP A 144 17.18 -4.87 -10.56
CA ASP A 144 17.72 -4.23 -11.75
C ASP A 144 17.26 -4.97 -13.02
N PRO A 145 16.56 -4.31 -13.97
CA PRO A 145 16.11 -4.96 -15.20
C PRO A 145 17.27 -5.49 -16.05
N ASP A 146 18.44 -4.84 -16.02
CA ASP A 146 19.61 -5.28 -16.79
C ASP A 146 20.29 -6.51 -16.17
N LYS A 147 19.92 -6.87 -14.93
CA LYS A 147 20.45 -8.03 -14.20
C LYS A 147 19.43 -9.13 -13.96
N GLY A 148 18.27 -9.04 -14.63
CA GLY A 148 17.18 -10.00 -14.49
C GLY A 148 16.46 -9.90 -13.14
N GLY A 149 16.37 -8.70 -12.57
CA GLY A 149 15.70 -8.44 -11.29
C GLY A 149 16.56 -8.67 -10.05
N ARG A 150 17.85 -8.97 -10.20
CA ARG A 150 18.81 -9.03 -9.08
C ARG A 150 19.27 -7.62 -8.68
N SER A 151 19.90 -7.50 -7.52
CA SER A 151 20.43 -6.21 -7.05
C SER A 151 21.41 -5.60 -8.08
N HIS A 152 21.35 -4.28 -8.23
CA HIS A 152 22.35 -3.54 -9.00
C HIS A 152 23.76 -3.70 -8.40
N TYR A 153 23.84 -3.91 -7.08
CA TYR A 153 25.11 -4.02 -6.38
C TYR A 153 25.59 -5.48 -6.31
N PRO A 154 26.91 -5.72 -6.27
CA PRO A 154 27.45 -7.07 -6.11
C PRO A 154 27.09 -7.65 -4.72
N PRO A 155 27.21 -8.97 -4.54
CA PRO A 155 26.99 -9.63 -3.25
C PRO A 155 27.79 -8.95 -2.11
N PRO A 156 27.25 -8.91 -0.88
CA PRO A 156 26.07 -9.66 -0.40
C PRO A 156 24.73 -8.94 -0.62
N ASN A 157 24.68 -7.89 -1.44
CA ASN A 157 23.43 -7.18 -1.71
C ASN A 157 22.44 -8.07 -2.48
N GLU A 158 21.19 -8.09 -2.03
CA GLU A 158 20.11 -8.85 -2.65
C GLU A 158 18.89 -7.95 -2.86
N ALA A 159 18.22 -8.13 -4.01
CA ALA A 159 16.98 -7.43 -4.30
C ALA A 159 15.83 -8.19 -3.63
N SER A 160 15.08 -7.51 -2.76
CA SER A 160 13.87 -8.01 -2.13
C SER A 160 12.59 -7.48 -2.81
N ILE A 161 12.72 -6.40 -3.58
CA ILE A 161 11.65 -5.75 -4.34
C ILE A 161 11.82 -6.13 -5.81
N THR A 162 10.84 -6.83 -6.34
CA THR A 162 10.85 -7.35 -7.71
C THR A 162 10.60 -6.27 -8.76
N LEU A 163 10.91 -6.57 -10.02
CA LEU A 163 10.53 -5.75 -11.17
C LEU A 163 9.00 -5.57 -11.25
N ALA A 164 8.22 -6.61 -10.94
CA ALA A 164 6.76 -6.49 -10.92
C ALA A 164 6.28 -5.47 -9.87
N GLN A 165 6.75 -5.61 -8.62
CA GLN A 165 6.37 -4.69 -7.53
C GLN A 165 6.74 -3.23 -7.82
N SER A 166 7.98 -3.00 -8.26
CA SER A 166 8.42 -1.64 -8.62
C SER A 166 7.67 -1.10 -9.85
N GLY A 167 7.34 -1.97 -10.81
CA GLY A 167 6.53 -1.64 -11.97
C GLY A 167 5.12 -1.20 -11.61
N ASP A 168 4.45 -1.96 -10.75
CA ASP A 168 3.11 -1.64 -10.25
C ASP A 168 3.10 -0.31 -9.51
N ALA A 169 4.07 -0.08 -8.62
CA ALA A 169 4.19 1.17 -7.88
C ALA A 169 4.40 2.38 -8.80
N LEU A 170 5.31 2.28 -9.77
CA LEU A 170 5.57 3.36 -10.74
C LEU A 170 4.35 3.66 -11.61
N ASN A 171 3.62 2.62 -12.05
CA ASN A 171 2.40 2.77 -12.83
C ASN A 171 1.27 3.39 -12.00
N GLN A 172 1.13 3.03 -10.73
CA GLN A 172 0.17 3.66 -9.81
C GLN A 172 0.48 5.15 -9.60
N MET A 173 1.75 5.50 -9.37
CA MET A 173 2.16 6.91 -9.27
C MET A 173 1.85 7.67 -10.56
N ARG A 174 2.15 7.10 -11.73
CA ARG A 174 1.85 7.69 -13.04
C ARG A 174 0.34 7.92 -13.23
N ALA A 175 -0.48 6.92 -12.92
CA ALA A 175 -1.93 7.00 -13.02
C ALA A 175 -2.49 8.11 -12.11
N GLN A 176 -2.00 8.19 -10.87
CA GLN A 176 -2.41 9.24 -9.94
C GLN A 176 -1.98 10.63 -10.41
N TYR A 177 -0.74 10.78 -10.89
CA TYR A 177 -0.25 12.04 -11.45
C TYR A 177 -1.14 12.50 -12.61
N GLN A 178 -1.42 11.61 -13.57
CA GLN A 178 -2.29 11.92 -14.71
C GLN A 178 -3.71 12.28 -14.28
N ALA A 179 -4.27 11.60 -13.28
CA ALA A 179 -5.59 11.92 -12.73
C ALA A 179 -5.62 13.32 -12.09
N ASP A 180 -4.56 13.72 -11.40
CA ASP A 180 -4.47 15.02 -10.75
C ASP A 180 -4.27 16.16 -11.76
N ILE A 181 -3.48 15.94 -12.81
CA ILE A 181 -3.43 16.85 -13.97
C ILE A 181 -4.82 16.98 -14.62
N GLY A 182 -5.54 15.88 -14.80
CA GLY A 182 -6.90 15.89 -15.35
C GLY A 182 -7.92 16.67 -14.51
N LYS A 183 -7.67 16.82 -13.20
CA LYS A 183 -8.46 17.68 -12.29
C LYS A 183 -8.03 19.15 -12.32
N GLY A 184 -7.06 19.52 -13.15
CA GLY A 184 -6.54 20.89 -13.27
C GLY A 184 -5.47 21.26 -12.24
N MET A 185 -4.86 20.29 -11.55
CA MET A 185 -3.68 20.58 -10.73
C MET A 185 -2.49 20.97 -11.62
N SER A 186 -1.67 21.91 -11.15
CA SER A 186 -0.39 22.21 -11.81
C SER A 186 0.56 21.00 -11.71
N PRO A 187 1.48 20.80 -12.68
CA PRO A 187 2.50 19.75 -12.64
C PRO A 187 3.22 19.60 -11.30
N ASP A 188 3.68 20.70 -10.70
CA ASP A 188 4.40 20.67 -9.43
C ASP A 188 3.51 20.20 -8.26
N ALA A 189 2.25 20.63 -8.24
CA ALA A 189 1.28 20.22 -7.22
C ALA A 189 0.89 18.74 -7.37
N ALA A 190 0.73 18.25 -8.60
CA ALA A 190 0.46 16.85 -8.89
C ALA A 190 1.69 15.98 -8.53
N TRP A 191 2.90 16.42 -8.88
CA TRP A 191 4.15 15.75 -8.50
C TRP A 191 4.29 15.67 -6.99
N LYS A 192 4.06 16.78 -6.29
CA LYS A 192 4.05 16.84 -4.84
C LYS A 192 2.99 15.92 -4.25
N ALA A 193 1.79 15.81 -4.84
CA ALA A 193 0.73 14.93 -4.34
C ALA A 193 1.08 13.43 -4.46
N VAL A 194 1.78 13.02 -5.53
CA VAL A 194 2.21 11.62 -5.71
C VAL A 194 3.47 11.28 -4.93
N THR A 195 4.27 12.28 -4.52
CA THR A 195 5.54 12.08 -3.83
C THR A 195 5.51 12.38 -2.33
N ASP A 196 4.63 13.28 -1.86
CA ASP A 196 4.53 13.65 -0.45
C ASP A 196 4.14 12.44 0.42
N ALA A 197 4.94 12.21 1.44
CA ALA A 197 4.69 11.23 2.49
C ALA A 197 3.83 11.79 3.65
N GLY A 198 3.28 13.00 3.50
CA GLY A 198 2.72 13.77 4.61
C GLY A 198 1.50 13.13 5.27
N PRO A 199 1.30 13.33 6.59
CA PRO A 199 0.07 12.95 7.28
C PRO A 199 -1.10 13.66 6.61
N SER A 200 -2.26 13.00 6.54
CA SER A 200 -3.53 13.63 6.17
C SER A 200 -3.61 15.02 6.80
N LYS A 201 -3.77 16.06 5.97
CA LYS A 201 -3.92 17.45 6.39
C LYS A 201 -5.03 17.55 7.45
N THR A 202 -4.68 17.61 8.74
CA THR A 202 -5.56 18.06 9.80
C THR A 202 -5.28 19.54 10.06
N GLN A 203 -6.33 20.33 9.88
CA GLN A 203 -6.38 21.74 10.25
C GLN A 203 -5.99 21.89 11.73
N THR A 204 -5.09 22.82 12.01
CA THR A 204 -4.82 23.30 13.36
C THR A 204 -6.02 24.14 13.83
N PRO A 205 -6.45 24.01 15.10
CA PRO A 205 -6.88 25.18 15.85
C PRO A 205 -5.94 25.45 17.03
N SER A 206 -5.65 26.74 17.18
CA SER A 206 -4.76 27.36 18.16
C SER A 206 -5.01 26.96 19.61
N ALA A 207 -3.91 26.97 20.36
CA ALA A 207 -3.87 26.93 21.82
C ALA A 207 -4.58 28.13 22.46
N THR A 208 -5.37 27.89 23.52
CA THR A 208 -5.44 28.75 24.71
C THR A 208 -6.10 28.04 25.92
N HIS A 209 -5.35 27.93 27.02
CA HIS A 209 -5.69 27.89 28.46
C HIS A 209 -6.66 26.83 29.10
N THR A 210 -6.05 25.86 29.81
CA THR A 210 -6.18 25.41 31.25
C THR A 210 -7.56 25.14 31.93
N PRO A 211 -7.62 24.34 33.03
CA PRO A 211 -7.53 22.88 33.20
C PRO A 211 -8.82 22.24 33.81
N ALA A 212 -9.00 20.92 33.67
CA ALA A 212 -9.50 19.98 34.71
C ALA A 212 -10.44 18.85 34.20
N HIS A 213 -10.10 17.64 34.67
CA HIS A 213 -10.81 16.36 34.76
C HIS A 213 -10.70 15.31 33.64
N PRO A 214 -10.40 14.03 34.00
CA PRO A 214 -10.01 12.98 33.08
C PRO A 214 -11.18 12.05 32.70
N ASN A 215 -10.99 11.33 31.59
CA ASN A 215 -11.78 10.21 31.05
C ASN A 215 -12.95 10.57 30.12
N ALA A 216 -12.61 10.78 28.84
CA ALA A 216 -13.30 10.21 27.67
C ALA A 216 -12.71 10.86 26.41
N ASP A 217 -11.55 10.39 25.93
CA ASP A 217 -11.03 10.71 24.58
C ASP A 217 -9.83 9.81 24.23
N THR A 218 -10.09 8.57 23.83
CA THR A 218 -9.13 7.73 23.08
C THR A 218 -9.81 7.11 21.87
N HIS A 219 -10.45 7.93 21.03
CA HIS A 219 -11.06 7.43 19.80
C HIS A 219 -10.01 7.21 18.71
N GLY A 220 -9.53 5.97 18.58
CA GLY A 220 -8.95 5.47 17.32
C GLY A 220 -7.76 4.51 17.44
N VAL A 221 -7.22 4.28 18.64
CA VAL A 221 -6.06 3.39 18.82
C VAL A 221 -6.31 2.49 20.02
N LEU A 222 -6.23 1.17 19.82
CA LEU A 222 -6.27 0.17 20.88
C LEU A 222 -4.89 -0.48 21.02
N LYS A 223 -4.38 -0.60 22.24
CA LYS A 223 -3.04 -1.14 22.53
C LYS A 223 -3.03 -1.92 23.84
N GLN A 224 -1.91 -2.61 24.08
CA GLN A 224 -1.73 -3.40 25.30
C GLN A 224 -1.95 -2.56 26.57
N GLY A 225 -2.80 -3.08 27.47
CA GLY A 225 -3.22 -2.43 28.71
C GLY A 225 -4.58 -1.73 28.64
N ASP A 226 -5.16 -1.56 27.45
CA ASP A 226 -6.51 -0.99 27.31
C ASP A 226 -7.58 -2.01 27.72
N HIS A 227 -8.66 -1.51 28.34
CA HIS A 227 -9.86 -2.28 28.67
C HIS A 227 -11.11 -1.55 28.19
N SER A 228 -11.83 -2.09 27.20
CA SER A 228 -13.01 -1.43 26.61
C SER A 228 -13.87 -2.34 25.74
N ALA A 229 -15.08 -1.89 25.40
CA ALA A 229 -15.97 -2.61 24.48
C ALA A 229 -15.36 -2.73 23.07
N GLU A 230 -14.55 -1.75 22.66
CA GLU A 230 -13.84 -1.73 21.39
C GLU A 230 -12.76 -2.81 21.33
N VAL A 231 -12.06 -3.07 22.44
CA VAL A 231 -11.11 -4.20 22.56
C VAL A 231 -11.83 -5.53 22.42
N HIS A 232 -13.01 -5.67 23.02
CA HIS A 232 -13.84 -6.87 22.86
C HIS A 232 -14.22 -7.08 21.38
N THR A 233 -14.64 -6.03 20.66
CA THR A 233 -14.94 -6.11 19.22
C THR A 233 -13.71 -6.47 18.38
N LEU A 234 -12.53 -5.93 18.71
CA LEU A 234 -11.26 -6.29 18.06
C LEU A 234 -10.95 -7.78 18.23
N GLN A 235 -11.01 -8.28 19.47
CA GLN A 235 -10.76 -9.69 19.80
C GLN A 235 -11.73 -10.63 19.07
N GLN A 236 -13.02 -10.27 19.01
CA GLN A 236 -14.02 -11.02 18.24
C GLN A 236 -13.69 -11.07 16.75
N SER A 237 -13.24 -9.95 16.18
CA SER A 237 -12.92 -9.86 14.76
C SER A 237 -11.69 -10.70 14.42
N LEU A 238 -10.61 -10.58 15.22
CA LEU A 238 -9.40 -11.39 15.06
C LEU A 238 -9.68 -12.88 15.22
N SER A 239 -10.48 -13.27 16.23
CA SER A 239 -10.88 -14.67 16.42
C SER A 239 -11.67 -15.23 15.23
N LYS A 240 -12.59 -14.45 14.65
CA LYS A 240 -13.35 -14.85 13.44
C LYS A 240 -12.46 -15.01 12.22
N LEU A 241 -11.41 -14.20 12.12
CA LEU A 241 -10.40 -14.29 11.06
C LEU A 241 -9.39 -15.42 11.29
N GLY A 242 -9.50 -16.17 12.39
CA GLY A 242 -8.65 -17.32 12.68
C GLY A 242 -7.37 -16.99 13.45
N TYR A 243 -7.18 -15.75 13.89
CA TYR A 243 -6.02 -15.38 14.69
C TYR A 243 -6.15 -15.86 16.14
N THR A 244 -5.08 -16.47 16.64
CA THR A 244 -5.00 -17.11 17.95
C THR A 244 -4.02 -16.38 18.86
N ASP A 245 -3.98 -16.78 20.13
CA ASP A 245 -2.89 -16.43 21.02
C ASP A 245 -1.57 -17.13 20.65
N ALA A 246 -0.51 -16.84 21.41
CA ALA A 246 0.83 -17.39 21.21
C ALA A 246 0.92 -18.92 21.40
N HIS A 247 -0.10 -19.54 22.01
CA HIS A 247 -0.17 -20.98 22.24
C HIS A 247 -1.10 -21.69 21.24
N GLY A 248 -1.66 -20.95 20.28
CA GLY A 248 -2.59 -21.49 19.28
C GLY A 248 -4.04 -21.60 19.77
N HIS A 249 -4.38 -21.05 20.93
CA HIS A 249 -5.78 -21.05 21.39
C HIS A 249 -6.54 -19.87 20.80
N ALA A 250 -7.82 -20.08 20.50
CA ALA A 250 -8.71 -19.00 20.07
C ALA A 250 -8.76 -17.89 21.14
N LEU A 251 -8.71 -16.63 20.70
CA LEU A 251 -8.84 -15.49 21.60
C LEU A 251 -10.18 -15.54 22.35
N LYS A 252 -10.14 -15.23 23.65
CA LYS A 252 -11.33 -14.95 24.43
C LYS A 252 -11.61 -13.45 24.39
N PRO A 253 -12.77 -13.00 23.90
CA PRO A 253 -13.15 -11.59 23.96
C PRO A 253 -13.55 -11.22 25.40
N ASP A 254 -12.57 -10.86 26.21
CA ASP A 254 -12.73 -10.47 27.62
C ASP A 254 -12.71 -8.96 27.83
N SER A 255 -12.57 -8.18 26.75
CA SER A 255 -12.40 -6.72 26.74
C SER A 255 -11.02 -6.25 27.20
N ASP A 256 -10.09 -7.15 27.53
CA ASP A 256 -8.73 -6.83 27.97
C ASP A 256 -7.71 -6.95 26.83
N PHE A 257 -7.00 -5.87 26.53
CA PHE A 257 -5.91 -5.90 25.57
C PHE A 257 -4.64 -6.42 26.26
N GLY A 258 -4.63 -7.72 26.54
CA GLY A 258 -3.49 -8.44 27.11
C GLY A 258 -2.43 -8.85 26.07
N SER A 259 -1.43 -9.60 26.52
CA SER A 259 -0.36 -10.14 25.66
C SER A 259 -0.90 -11.03 24.53
N ASN A 260 -1.97 -11.78 24.79
CA ASN A 260 -2.61 -12.64 23.79
C ASN A 260 -3.26 -11.82 22.67
N THR A 261 -3.98 -10.76 23.01
CA THR A 261 -4.58 -9.83 22.03
C THR A 261 -3.48 -9.15 21.21
N LYS A 262 -2.40 -8.70 21.86
CA LYS A 262 -1.25 -8.11 21.18
C LYS A 262 -0.63 -9.07 20.18
N TYR A 263 -0.37 -10.31 20.59
CA TYR A 263 0.20 -11.33 19.70
C TYR A 263 -0.67 -11.56 18.45
N ALA A 264 -2.00 -11.64 18.62
CA ALA A 264 -2.91 -11.81 17.52
C ALA A 264 -2.99 -10.58 16.60
N VAL A 265 -2.90 -9.37 17.16
CA VAL A 265 -2.79 -8.12 16.37
C VAL A 265 -1.49 -8.10 15.57
N GLU A 266 -0.35 -8.45 16.18
CA GLU A 266 0.93 -8.54 15.47
C GLU A 266 0.90 -9.62 14.38
N ALA A 267 0.26 -10.76 14.64
CA ALA A 267 0.07 -11.83 13.65
C ALA A 267 -0.78 -11.34 12.47
N PHE A 268 -1.93 -10.71 12.75
CA PHE A 268 -2.76 -10.08 11.73
C PHE A 268 -1.98 -9.03 10.95
N GLN A 269 -1.23 -8.17 11.64
CA GLN A 269 -0.43 -7.14 10.99
C GLN A 269 0.64 -7.76 10.08
N ARG A 270 1.34 -8.83 10.51
CA ARG A 270 2.30 -9.55 9.66
C ARG A 270 1.64 -10.14 8.41
N ASP A 271 0.54 -10.85 8.60
CA ASP A 271 -0.17 -11.58 7.54
C ASP A 271 -0.84 -10.63 6.53
N HIS A 272 -1.19 -9.42 6.96
CA HIS A 272 -1.76 -8.36 6.14
C HIS A 272 -0.75 -7.24 5.80
N HIS A 273 0.54 -7.50 5.98
CA HIS A 273 1.65 -6.63 5.59
C HIS A 273 1.58 -5.19 6.16
N LEU A 274 1.01 -5.06 7.36
CA LEU A 274 1.02 -3.86 8.18
C LEU A 274 2.22 -3.88 9.14
N THR A 275 2.52 -2.75 9.77
CA THR A 275 3.49 -2.70 10.86
C THR A 275 3.02 -3.59 12.01
N ALA A 276 3.78 -4.65 12.33
CA ALA A 276 3.50 -5.59 13.40
C ALA A 276 3.92 -5.06 14.78
N ASP A 277 3.38 -3.90 15.17
CA ASP A 277 3.66 -3.23 16.44
C ASP A 277 2.74 -3.68 17.59
N GLY A 278 1.73 -4.51 17.28
CA GLY A 278 0.76 -4.98 18.25
C GLY A 278 -0.22 -3.91 18.71
N ILE A 279 -0.31 -2.80 17.98
CA ILE A 279 -1.21 -1.67 18.22
C ILE A 279 -2.29 -1.67 17.14
N ALA A 280 -3.54 -1.85 17.53
CA ALA A 280 -4.67 -1.72 16.63
C ALA A 280 -5.05 -0.25 16.45
N GLY A 281 -4.22 0.47 15.68
CA GLY A 281 -4.53 1.82 15.20
C GLY A 281 -5.52 1.81 14.02
N PRO A 282 -5.90 2.98 13.47
CA PRO A 282 -6.95 3.08 12.45
C PRO A 282 -6.70 2.21 11.21
N LYS A 283 -5.44 2.09 10.77
CA LYS A 283 -5.07 1.23 9.62
C LYS A 283 -5.32 -0.25 9.92
N THR A 284 -4.90 -0.71 11.09
CA THR A 284 -5.11 -2.09 11.54
C THR A 284 -6.59 -2.39 11.76
N LEU A 285 -7.32 -1.49 12.44
CA LEU A 285 -8.76 -1.64 12.63
C LEU A 285 -9.53 -1.67 11.31
N HIS A 286 -9.17 -0.80 10.36
CA HIS A 286 -9.77 -0.79 9.03
C HIS A 286 -9.44 -2.06 8.24
N ALA A 287 -8.19 -2.53 8.27
CA ALA A 287 -7.81 -3.77 7.59
C ALA A 287 -8.52 -5.00 8.18
N ILE A 288 -8.64 -5.07 9.51
CA ILE A 288 -9.42 -6.12 10.19
C ILE A 288 -10.90 -6.03 9.77
N GLN A 289 -11.46 -4.82 9.72
CA GLN A 289 -12.83 -4.61 9.27
C GLN A 289 -13.01 -5.04 7.80
N GLN A 290 -12.11 -4.66 6.90
CA GLN A 290 -12.16 -5.08 5.51
C GLN A 290 -12.06 -6.60 5.39
N GLN A 291 -11.12 -7.23 6.10
CA GLN A 291 -10.94 -8.68 6.04
C GLN A 291 -12.15 -9.42 6.62
N THR A 292 -12.77 -8.90 7.69
CA THR A 292 -14.03 -9.47 8.21
C THR A 292 -15.18 -9.33 7.23
N GLN A 293 -15.25 -8.24 6.45
CA GLN A 293 -16.24 -8.12 5.37
C GLN A 293 -15.95 -9.09 4.21
N ILE A 294 -14.68 -9.25 3.80
CA ILE A 294 -14.26 -10.22 2.78
C ILE A 294 -14.62 -11.64 3.22
N SER A 295 -14.33 -12.02 4.47
CA SER A 295 -14.69 -13.35 5.01
C SER A 295 -16.19 -13.61 5.11
N LYS A 296 -17.02 -12.56 5.06
CA LYS A 296 -18.48 -12.63 5.11
C LYS A 296 -19.11 -12.62 3.71
N ALA A 297 -18.39 -12.15 2.70
CA ALA A 297 -18.90 -12.03 1.34
C ALA A 297 -18.98 -13.43 0.67
N PRO A 298 -20.13 -13.80 0.08
CA PRO A 298 -20.28 -15.07 -0.61
C PRO A 298 -19.38 -15.14 -1.87
N GLY A 299 -18.84 -16.32 -2.17
CA GLY A 299 -18.05 -16.57 -3.40
C GLY A 299 -18.88 -16.44 -4.68
N LEU A 300 -18.23 -16.28 -5.84
CA LEU A 300 -18.87 -16.13 -7.15
C LEU A 300 -19.75 -17.33 -7.53
N ASP A 301 -19.45 -18.51 -7.01
CA ASP A 301 -20.25 -19.73 -7.15
C ASP A 301 -21.49 -19.77 -6.25
N SER A 302 -21.62 -18.84 -5.31
CA SER A 302 -22.77 -18.74 -4.43
C SER A 302 -23.89 -17.86 -5.02
N PRO A 303 -25.15 -18.31 -5.01
CA PRO A 303 -26.30 -17.50 -5.43
C PRO A 303 -26.50 -16.21 -4.63
N ALA A 304 -25.90 -16.10 -3.44
CA ALA A 304 -25.96 -14.89 -2.62
C ALA A 304 -24.98 -13.79 -3.09
N ASN A 305 -24.08 -14.09 -4.02
CA ASN A 305 -23.14 -13.12 -4.57
C ASN A 305 -23.83 -12.25 -5.66
N PRO A 306 -23.73 -10.91 -5.59
CA PRO A 306 -24.38 -10.02 -6.56
C PRO A 306 -23.88 -10.21 -8.01
N ASP A 307 -22.66 -10.69 -8.19
CA ASP A 307 -22.04 -10.96 -9.49
C ASP A 307 -22.20 -12.43 -9.94
N HIS A 308 -22.92 -13.26 -9.17
CA HIS A 308 -23.18 -14.66 -9.50
C HIS A 308 -23.82 -14.82 -10.89
N ALA A 309 -24.74 -13.92 -11.26
CA ALA A 309 -25.39 -13.96 -12.56
C ALA A 309 -24.39 -13.77 -13.73
N LEU A 310 -23.40 -12.88 -13.56
CA LEU A 310 -22.36 -12.67 -14.56
C LEU A 310 -21.39 -13.85 -14.62
N TYR A 311 -21.07 -14.46 -13.46
CA TYR A 311 -20.30 -15.70 -13.38
C TYR A 311 -20.98 -16.85 -14.11
N LEU A 312 -22.29 -17.04 -13.95
CA LEU A 312 -23.05 -18.06 -14.68
C LEU A 312 -23.01 -17.83 -16.20
N GLN A 313 -23.03 -16.57 -16.65
CA GLN A 313 -22.88 -16.24 -18.08
C GLN A 313 -21.48 -16.59 -18.58
N ALA A 314 -20.43 -16.25 -17.84
CA ALA A 314 -19.06 -16.63 -18.17
C ALA A 314 -18.90 -18.16 -18.21
N GLN A 315 -19.43 -18.86 -17.21
CA GLN A 315 -19.35 -20.32 -17.11
C GLN A 315 -20.01 -20.99 -18.31
N LYS A 316 -21.24 -20.57 -18.65
CA LYS A 316 -21.94 -21.04 -19.85
C LYS A 316 -21.11 -20.81 -21.11
N ALA A 317 -20.57 -19.61 -21.29
CA ALA A 317 -19.81 -19.25 -22.49
C ALA A 317 -18.46 -20.01 -22.59
N VAL A 318 -17.81 -20.32 -21.47
CA VAL A 318 -16.62 -21.19 -21.43
C VAL A 318 -17.01 -22.63 -21.76
N HIS A 319 -18.11 -23.15 -21.23
CA HIS A 319 -18.55 -24.52 -21.56
C HIS A 319 -18.93 -24.66 -23.04
N GLU A 320 -19.51 -23.62 -23.65
CA GLU A 320 -19.76 -23.56 -25.09
C GLU A 320 -18.45 -23.46 -25.90
N LEU A 321 -17.42 -22.81 -25.37
CA LEU A 321 -16.08 -22.82 -25.95
C LEU A 321 -15.46 -24.23 -25.87
N ASP A 322 -15.51 -24.90 -24.72
CA ASP A 322 -15.01 -26.27 -24.55
C ASP A 322 -15.70 -27.23 -25.53
N ALA A 323 -17.02 -27.16 -25.63
CA ALA A 323 -17.79 -27.98 -26.58
C ALA A 323 -17.38 -27.74 -28.04
N ARG A 324 -17.14 -26.48 -28.43
CA ARG A 324 -16.62 -26.14 -29.78
C ARG A 324 -15.20 -26.68 -30.02
N GLN A 325 -14.40 -26.83 -28.97
CA GLN A 325 -13.05 -27.39 -29.01
C GLN A 325 -13.03 -28.92 -28.78
N GLY A 326 -14.19 -29.57 -28.67
CA GLY A 326 -14.28 -31.01 -28.39
C GLY A 326 -13.78 -31.41 -26.99
N ARG A 327 -13.73 -30.46 -26.05
CA ARG A 327 -13.37 -30.69 -24.65
C ARG A 327 -14.63 -30.85 -23.79
N THR A 328 -14.49 -31.62 -22.71
CA THR A 328 -15.48 -31.66 -21.63
C THR A 328 -15.13 -30.60 -20.60
N SER A 329 -16.11 -29.79 -20.20
CA SER A 329 -15.91 -28.79 -19.16
C SER A 329 -15.53 -29.42 -17.81
N ASP A 330 -14.62 -28.76 -17.10
CA ASP A 330 -14.02 -29.25 -15.85
C ASP A 330 -13.81 -28.09 -14.84
N GLN A 331 -13.07 -28.35 -13.77
CA GLN A 331 -12.74 -27.34 -12.76
C GLN A 331 -11.93 -26.17 -13.34
N GLN A 332 -10.99 -26.43 -14.25
CA GLN A 332 -10.18 -25.39 -14.90
C GLN A 332 -11.05 -24.48 -15.78
N SER A 333 -12.09 -25.05 -16.37
CA SER A 333 -13.11 -24.33 -17.15
C SER A 333 -13.91 -23.37 -16.24
N ASN A 334 -14.27 -23.82 -15.04
CA ASN A 334 -14.95 -22.96 -14.04
C ASN A 334 -14.02 -21.88 -13.46
N ASN A 335 -12.73 -22.19 -13.27
CA ASN A 335 -11.71 -21.22 -12.86
C ASN A 335 -11.53 -20.11 -13.91
N LEU A 336 -11.42 -20.48 -15.19
CA LEU A 336 -11.35 -19.54 -16.31
C LEU A 336 -12.59 -18.62 -16.36
N ALA A 337 -13.78 -19.19 -16.16
CA ALA A 337 -15.02 -18.42 -16.10
C ALA A 337 -15.04 -17.41 -14.94
N ALA A 338 -14.54 -17.80 -13.76
CA ALA A 338 -14.45 -16.90 -12.62
C ALA A 338 -13.47 -15.74 -12.90
N ALA A 339 -12.28 -16.02 -13.44
CA ALA A 339 -11.31 -14.99 -13.81
C ALA A 339 -11.84 -14.03 -14.89
N LEU A 340 -12.55 -14.56 -15.89
CA LEU A 340 -13.21 -13.75 -16.92
C LEU A 340 -14.32 -12.87 -16.35
N THR A 341 -15.00 -13.31 -15.29
CA THR A 341 -16.01 -12.51 -14.58
C THR A 341 -15.36 -11.31 -13.89
N VAL A 342 -14.20 -11.51 -13.25
CA VAL A 342 -13.41 -10.44 -12.64
C VAL A 342 -12.99 -9.41 -13.68
N ALA A 343 -12.39 -9.88 -14.78
CA ALA A 343 -11.94 -9.00 -15.87
C ALA A 343 -13.10 -8.24 -16.51
N ALA A 344 -14.24 -8.91 -16.75
CA ALA A 344 -15.44 -8.28 -17.28
C ALA A 344 -15.94 -7.15 -16.37
N LYS A 345 -15.98 -7.36 -15.05
CA LYS A 345 -16.38 -6.33 -14.08
C LYS A 345 -15.42 -5.14 -14.08
N HIS A 346 -14.11 -5.40 -14.13
CA HIS A 346 -13.09 -4.36 -14.19
C HIS A 346 -13.22 -3.47 -15.44
N GLU A 347 -13.48 -4.08 -16.59
CA GLU A 347 -13.67 -3.39 -17.87
C GLU A 347 -15.11 -2.84 -18.07
N GLY A 348 -15.96 -2.94 -17.04
CA GLY A 348 -17.31 -2.39 -17.05
C GLY A 348 -18.32 -3.14 -17.93
N LEU A 349 -18.07 -4.42 -18.24
CA LEU A 349 -19.06 -5.27 -18.90
C LEU A 349 -20.21 -5.57 -17.91
N THR A 350 -21.43 -5.50 -18.43
CA THR A 350 -22.66 -5.79 -17.68
C THR A 350 -23.22 -7.17 -17.97
N LYS A 351 -22.76 -7.80 -19.05
CA LYS A 351 -23.09 -9.17 -19.47
C LYS A 351 -21.92 -9.79 -20.24
N ILE A 352 -21.89 -11.11 -20.33
CA ILE A 352 -20.95 -11.88 -21.15
C ILE A 352 -21.78 -12.72 -22.11
N ASP A 353 -21.72 -12.38 -23.40
CA ASP A 353 -22.45 -13.10 -24.45
C ASP A 353 -21.63 -14.25 -25.03
N GLN A 354 -20.29 -14.12 -25.05
CA GLN A 354 -19.41 -15.13 -25.62
C GLN A 354 -18.02 -15.11 -24.96
N VAL A 355 -17.36 -16.27 -24.95
CA VAL A 355 -15.92 -16.40 -24.71
C VAL A 355 -15.22 -16.88 -25.98
N ALA A 356 -14.04 -16.29 -26.24
CA ALA A 356 -13.16 -16.67 -27.34
C ALA A 356 -11.70 -16.76 -26.86
N LEU A 357 -10.89 -17.56 -27.54
CA LEU A 357 -9.43 -17.61 -27.31
C LEU A 357 -8.70 -16.82 -28.38
N SER A 358 -7.50 -16.35 -28.08
CA SER A 358 -6.53 -15.95 -29.11
C SER A 358 -6.11 -17.15 -29.96
N ASP A 359 -5.54 -16.89 -31.15
CA ASP A 359 -5.11 -17.94 -32.08
C ASP A 359 -4.10 -18.93 -31.47
N ASP A 360 -3.26 -18.45 -30.56
CA ASP A 360 -2.27 -19.23 -29.82
C ASP A 360 -2.81 -19.80 -28.48
N GLY A 361 -4.06 -19.52 -28.13
CA GLY A 361 -4.69 -19.93 -26.88
C GLY A 361 -4.16 -19.23 -25.61
N SER A 362 -3.19 -18.32 -25.74
CA SER A 362 -2.55 -17.66 -24.58
C SER A 362 -3.49 -16.74 -23.81
N ARG A 363 -4.51 -16.19 -24.49
CA ARG A 363 -5.52 -15.29 -23.92
C ARG A 363 -6.93 -15.81 -24.14
N ALA A 364 -7.79 -15.55 -23.16
CA ALA A 364 -9.23 -15.71 -23.28
C ALA A 364 -9.91 -14.34 -23.18
N PHE A 365 -10.97 -14.15 -23.96
CA PHE A 365 -11.71 -12.91 -24.06
C PHE A 365 -13.17 -13.13 -23.65
N ALA A 366 -13.66 -12.40 -22.66
CA ALA A 366 -15.08 -12.24 -22.42
C ALA A 366 -15.62 -11.14 -23.34
N VAL A 367 -16.69 -11.43 -24.05
CA VAL A 367 -17.25 -10.55 -25.09
C VAL A 367 -18.67 -10.16 -24.73
N GLN A 368 -18.93 -8.85 -24.70
CA GLN A 368 -20.26 -8.28 -24.68
C GLN A 368 -20.62 -7.76 -26.07
N ASN A 369 -21.66 -8.33 -26.66
CA ASN A 369 -22.23 -7.93 -27.94
C ASN A 369 -23.28 -6.83 -27.74
N GLY A 370 -23.26 -5.85 -28.65
CA GLY A 370 -24.17 -4.71 -28.65
C GLY A 370 -23.87 -3.78 -29.82
N ALA A 371 -24.36 -2.53 -29.77
CA ALA A 371 -24.02 -1.51 -30.77
C ALA A 371 -22.51 -1.26 -30.87
N PHE A 372 -21.80 -1.42 -29.76
CA PHE A 372 -20.35 -1.49 -29.69
C PHE A 372 -19.95 -2.78 -28.97
N LYS A 373 -19.08 -3.56 -29.61
CA LYS A 373 -18.51 -4.76 -29.00
C LYS A 373 -17.55 -4.33 -27.89
N GLN A 374 -17.75 -4.84 -26.69
CA GLN A 374 -16.82 -4.66 -25.56
C GLN A 374 -16.17 -5.99 -25.22
N THR A 375 -14.92 -5.94 -24.77
CA THR A 375 -14.15 -7.13 -24.44
C THR A 375 -13.34 -6.94 -23.18
N ALA A 376 -13.25 -7.97 -22.36
CA ALA A 376 -12.26 -8.10 -21.30
C ALA A 376 -11.38 -9.31 -21.59
N GLN A 377 -10.11 -9.30 -21.15
CA GLN A 377 -9.16 -10.38 -21.43
C GLN A 377 -8.46 -10.88 -20.17
N VAL A 378 -8.09 -12.15 -20.16
CA VAL A 378 -7.24 -12.78 -19.14
C VAL A 378 -6.15 -13.63 -19.81
N GLN A 379 -5.05 -13.88 -19.09
CA GLN A 379 -4.06 -14.88 -19.48
C GLN A 379 -4.62 -16.28 -19.17
N THR A 380 -4.82 -17.11 -20.19
CA THR A 380 -5.51 -18.40 -20.05
C THR A 380 -4.81 -19.30 -19.03
N ALA A 381 -3.48 -19.39 -19.08
CA ALA A 381 -2.69 -20.28 -18.23
C ALA A 381 -2.75 -19.91 -16.73
N GLU A 382 -2.90 -18.63 -16.42
CA GLU A 382 -3.08 -18.15 -15.04
C GLU A 382 -4.52 -18.34 -14.60
N ALA A 383 -5.47 -17.97 -15.46
CA ALA A 383 -6.90 -18.03 -15.19
C ALA A 383 -7.38 -19.44 -14.85
N VAL A 384 -6.92 -20.47 -15.59
CA VAL A 384 -7.31 -21.87 -15.33
C VAL A 384 -6.79 -22.40 -13.98
N HIS A 385 -5.75 -21.80 -13.42
CA HIS A 385 -5.17 -22.16 -12.12
C HIS A 385 -5.61 -21.24 -10.98
N THR A 386 -6.39 -20.21 -11.29
CA THR A 386 -6.95 -19.31 -10.28
C THR A 386 -8.31 -19.85 -9.85
N SER A 387 -8.42 -20.37 -8.63
CA SER A 387 -9.66 -20.93 -8.12
C SER A 387 -10.81 -19.91 -8.12
N ILE A 388 -12.05 -20.40 -8.10
CA ILE A 388 -13.24 -19.54 -7.96
C ILE A 388 -13.15 -18.71 -6.67
N ALA A 389 -12.65 -19.28 -5.58
CA ALA A 389 -12.46 -18.58 -4.31
C ALA A 389 -11.46 -17.41 -4.43
N GLN A 390 -10.30 -17.65 -5.07
CA GLN A 390 -9.30 -16.61 -5.33
C GLN A 390 -9.84 -15.51 -6.26
N SER A 391 -10.58 -15.89 -7.30
CA SER A 391 -11.23 -14.94 -8.21
C SER A 391 -12.30 -14.10 -7.49
N SER A 392 -13.06 -14.73 -6.57
CA SER A 392 -14.06 -14.04 -5.75
C SER A 392 -13.42 -13.01 -4.84
N GLN A 393 -12.29 -13.37 -4.21
CA GLN A 393 -11.51 -12.47 -3.38
C GLN A 393 -10.95 -11.30 -4.18
N ALA A 394 -10.40 -11.55 -5.38
CA ALA A 394 -9.91 -10.49 -6.27
C ALA A 394 -11.02 -9.51 -6.66
N LEU A 395 -12.22 -10.01 -6.97
CA LEU A 395 -13.38 -9.15 -7.27
C LEU A 395 -13.80 -8.29 -6.08
N GLN A 396 -13.75 -8.85 -4.87
CA GLN A 396 -14.10 -8.15 -3.63
C GLN A 396 -13.07 -7.06 -3.28
N GLN A 397 -11.81 -7.27 -3.61
CA GLN A 397 -10.74 -6.28 -3.48
C GLN A 397 -10.85 -5.15 -4.53
N ALA A 398 -11.37 -5.46 -5.72
CA ALA A 398 -11.55 -4.51 -6.81
C ALA A 398 -12.86 -3.68 -6.73
N ALA A 399 -13.79 -4.04 -5.85
CA ALA A 399 -15.03 -3.28 -5.68
C ALA A 399 -14.74 -1.92 -5.03
N PRO A 400 -15.28 -0.80 -5.56
CA PRO A 400 -15.25 0.47 -4.84
C PRO A 400 -15.94 0.27 -3.48
N ALA A 401 -15.33 0.78 -2.40
CA ALA A 401 -15.89 0.73 -1.06
C ALA A 401 -17.37 1.11 -1.14
N GLN A 402 -18.26 0.18 -0.79
CA GLN A 402 -19.69 0.45 -0.84
C GLN A 402 -19.99 1.71 -0.01
N PRO A 403 -20.84 2.63 -0.48
CA PRO A 403 -21.30 3.71 0.36
C PRO A 403 -21.93 3.08 1.60
N SER A 404 -21.36 3.38 2.75
CA SER A 404 -21.95 2.99 4.03
C SER A 404 -23.42 3.44 4.02
N PRO A 405 -24.37 2.61 4.48
CA PRO A 405 -25.77 3.00 4.51
C PRO A 405 -25.87 4.32 5.27
N THR A 406 -26.31 5.35 4.56
CA THR A 406 -26.57 6.68 5.09
C THR A 406 -27.36 6.49 6.37
N HIS A 407 -26.77 6.86 7.50
CA HIS A 407 -27.49 6.90 8.76
C HIS A 407 -28.64 7.87 8.54
N ILE A 408 -29.87 7.35 8.44
CA ILE A 408 -31.08 8.16 8.46
C ILE A 408 -31.13 8.73 9.87
N GLN A 409 -30.46 9.88 10.02
CA GLN A 409 -30.52 10.68 11.22
C GLN A 409 -31.95 11.20 11.28
N HIS A 410 -32.74 10.55 12.14
CA HIS A 410 -34.05 11.05 12.52
C HIS A 410 -33.84 12.43 13.12
N GLN A 411 -34.18 13.46 12.35
CA GLN A 411 -34.28 14.82 12.84
C GLN A 411 -35.40 14.86 13.90
N PRO A 412 -35.12 15.33 15.13
CA PRO A 412 -36.19 15.63 16.07
C PRO A 412 -37.04 16.77 15.52
N GLN A 413 -38.34 16.55 15.44
CA GLN A 413 -39.33 17.57 15.08
C GLN A 413 -39.22 18.77 16.02
N ALA A 414 -38.99 19.96 15.46
CA ALA A 414 -39.13 21.22 16.16
C ALA A 414 -40.64 21.52 16.40
N PRO A 415 -41.03 22.07 17.57
CA PRO A 415 -42.42 22.44 17.84
C PRO A 415 -42.93 23.52 16.88
N GLN A 416 -44.10 23.28 16.29
CA GLN A 416 -44.83 24.23 15.44
C GLN A 416 -45.15 25.52 16.23
N GLN A 417 -44.59 26.65 15.79
CA GLN A 417 -45.12 27.97 16.10
C GLN A 417 -46.27 28.28 15.14
N ALA A 418 -47.46 28.45 15.69
CA ALA A 418 -48.66 28.88 14.98
C ALA A 418 -48.46 30.30 14.40
N SER A 419 -48.76 30.46 13.12
CA SER A 419 -48.91 31.78 12.49
C SER A 419 -50.31 32.33 12.78
N PRO A 420 -50.47 33.63 13.14
CA PRO A 420 -51.76 34.29 13.10
C PRO A 420 -52.14 34.60 11.64
N GLY A 421 -53.39 34.30 11.29
CA GLY A 421 -53.93 34.39 9.95
C GLY A 421 -54.01 35.81 9.38
N ILE A 422 -53.95 35.85 8.05
CA ILE A 422 -54.37 37.01 7.24
C ILE A 422 -55.89 37.13 7.33
N ASN A 423 -56.38 38.34 7.54
CA ASN A 423 -57.78 38.67 7.25
C ASN A 423 -57.83 39.91 6.35
N VAL A 424 -58.44 39.66 5.17
CA VAL A 424 -58.93 40.54 4.10
C VAL A 424 -57.90 41.19 3.17
#